data_AF-A0A8H5ML06-F1
#
_entry.id   AF-A0A8H5ML06-F1
#
_cell.length_a   1.000
_cell.length_b   1.000
_cell.length_c   1.000
_cell.angle_alpha   90.00
_cell.angle_beta   90.00
_cell.angle_gamma   90.00
#
_symmetry.space_group_name_H-M   'P 1'
#
loop_
_entity.id
_entity.type
_entity.pdbx_description
1 polymer ?
#
loop_
_entity_poly.entity_id
_entity_poly.type
_entity_poly.pdbx_seq_one_letter_code
_entity_poly.pdbx_strand_id
1 'polypeptide(L)'
;MFTHNTHILFVPYGDIDLLFPIQNAEATQMMHQLLQSPDAWYDHVRRYSTSVILASVYGLRGPTFEHSRVKSLYHAQDQLTQIAELGTTPPVNVFPVLQYSPNFLSPWRTWARNIRREHRALYFNLLRETQELVAEKKAPEDWFMVRLLKEQDTSSLKDEYLAYIGGTLVSPDIPLLAKPHPRIQGFIG
;
A
#
# COMPACT_ATOMS: atom_id res chain seq x y z
N MET A 1 -37.37 -6.29 0.97
CA MET A 1 -36.90 -7.08 -0.18
C MET A 1 -35.63 -6.42 -0.69
N PHE A 2 -34.49 -6.73 -0.05
CA PHE A 2 -33.17 -6.21 -0.39
C PHE A 2 -32.38 -7.36 -0.98
N THR A 3 -32.30 -7.44 -2.30
CA THR A 3 -31.39 -8.34 -2.98
C THR A 3 -30.79 -7.62 -4.18
N HIS A 4 -29.50 -7.90 -4.40
CA HIS A 4 -28.67 -7.73 -5.60
C HIS A 4 -27.54 -6.69 -5.51
N ASN A 5 -26.33 -7.26 -5.39
CA ASN A 5 -25.05 -6.78 -5.92
C ASN A 5 -24.23 -5.75 -5.14
N THR A 6 -23.99 -5.99 -3.85
CA THR A 6 -22.74 -5.53 -3.21
C THR A 6 -21.70 -6.64 -3.25
N HIS A 7 -21.12 -6.87 -4.42
CA HIS A 7 -19.90 -7.68 -4.57
C HIS A 7 -18.70 -6.74 -4.76
N ILE A 8 -18.41 -5.91 -3.76
CA ILE A 8 -17.10 -5.24 -3.65
C ILE A 8 -16.17 -6.23 -2.94
N LEU A 9 -15.86 -7.34 -3.63
CA LEU A 9 -14.73 -8.18 -3.28
C LEU A 9 -13.57 -7.71 -4.14
N PHE A 10 -12.39 -7.64 -3.52
CA PHE A 10 -11.12 -7.14 -4.07
C PHE A 10 -10.78 -7.71 -5.47
N VAL A 11 -11.38 -8.86 -5.81
CA VAL A 11 -11.46 -9.47 -7.14
C VAL A 11 -12.75 -10.30 -7.13
N PRO A 12 -13.77 -10.06 -7.99
CA PRO A 12 -14.88 -11.00 -8.09
C PRO A 12 -14.33 -12.36 -8.53
N TYR A 13 -14.93 -13.47 -8.09
CA TYR A 13 -14.38 -14.83 -8.22
C TYR A 13 -13.96 -15.24 -9.65
N GLY A 14 -14.45 -14.56 -10.69
CA GLY A 14 -14.05 -14.76 -12.10
C GLY A 14 -12.84 -13.96 -12.58
N ASP A 15 -12.31 -13.01 -11.79
CA ASP A 15 -11.21 -12.12 -12.18
C ASP A 15 -9.85 -12.59 -11.61
N ILE A 16 -9.80 -13.72 -10.88
CA ILE A 16 -8.54 -14.29 -10.35
C ILE A 16 -7.58 -14.65 -11.49
N ASP A 17 -8.14 -15.06 -12.63
CA ASP A 17 -7.36 -15.40 -13.84
C ASP A 17 -6.63 -14.17 -14.42
N LEU A 18 -7.10 -12.95 -14.14
CA LEU A 18 -6.45 -11.70 -14.56
C LEU A 18 -5.20 -11.39 -13.72
N LEU A 19 -5.17 -11.84 -12.46
CA LEU A 19 -4.00 -11.70 -11.59
C LEU A 19 -2.90 -12.68 -11.94
N PHE A 20 -3.26 -13.87 -12.44
CA PHE A 20 -2.31 -14.94 -12.73
C PHE A 20 -1.12 -14.52 -13.62
N PRO A 21 -1.32 -13.83 -14.77
CA PRO A 21 -0.19 -13.39 -15.59
C PRO A 21 0.71 -12.37 -14.87
N ILE A 22 0.13 -11.48 -14.05
CA ILE A 22 0.88 -10.49 -13.27
C ILE A 22 1.71 -11.20 -12.20
N GLN A 23 1.10 -12.11 -11.44
CA GLN A 23 1.79 -12.91 -10.42
C GLN A 23 2.91 -13.74 -11.05
N ASN A 24 2.67 -14.40 -12.18
CA ASN A 24 3.67 -15.20 -12.86
C ASN A 24 4.85 -14.36 -13.37
N ALA A 25 4.59 -13.19 -13.95
CA ALA A 25 5.62 -12.26 -14.41
C ALA A 25 6.47 -11.75 -13.23
N GLU A 26 5.83 -11.30 -12.15
CA GLU A 26 6.52 -10.77 -10.98
C GLU A 26 7.27 -11.88 -10.21
N ALA A 27 6.73 -13.11 -10.19
CA ALA A 27 7.37 -14.27 -9.57
C ALA A 27 8.61 -14.69 -10.36
N THR A 28 8.51 -14.77 -11.69
CA THR A 28 9.65 -15.07 -12.57
C THR A 28 10.77 -14.06 -12.37
N GLN A 29 10.43 -12.76 -12.27
CA GLN A 29 11.40 -11.72 -11.98
C GLN A 29 12.04 -11.89 -10.58
N MET A 30 11.25 -12.22 -9.56
CA MET A 30 11.74 -12.47 -8.20
C MET A 30 12.68 -13.68 -8.15
N MET A 31 12.33 -14.78 -8.81
CA MET A 31 13.17 -15.98 -8.89
C MET A 31 14.49 -15.68 -9.61
N HIS A 32 14.46 -14.90 -10.69
CA HIS A 32 15.68 -14.43 -11.35
C HIS A 32 16.55 -13.57 -10.42
N GLN A 33 15.96 -12.62 -9.69
CA GLN A 33 16.67 -11.78 -8.74
C GLN A 33 17.28 -12.58 -7.57
N LEU A 34 16.57 -13.62 -7.12
CA LEU A 34 17.03 -14.52 -6.07
C LEU A 34 18.24 -15.35 -6.52
N LEU A 35 18.27 -15.82 -7.77
CA LEU A 35 19.42 -16.51 -8.34
C LEU A 35 20.66 -15.61 -8.47
N GLN A 36 20.45 -14.31 -8.73
CA GLN A 36 21.54 -13.34 -8.86
C GLN A 36 22.06 -12.83 -7.51
N SER A 37 21.19 -12.72 -6.50
CA SER A 37 21.49 -12.11 -5.22
C SER A 37 20.66 -12.74 -4.08
N PRO A 38 21.02 -13.98 -3.67
CA PRO A 38 20.24 -14.72 -2.68
C PRO A 38 20.21 -14.04 -1.30
N ASP A 39 21.26 -13.31 -0.93
CA ASP A 39 21.35 -12.59 0.35
C ASP A 39 20.27 -11.49 0.49
N ALA A 40 19.78 -10.96 -0.64
CA ALA A 40 18.76 -9.92 -0.69
C ALA A 40 17.33 -10.49 -0.84
N TRP A 41 17.10 -11.78 -0.55
CA TRP A 41 15.81 -12.46 -0.70
C TRP A 41 14.63 -11.67 -0.11
N TYR A 42 14.85 -11.05 1.05
CA TYR A 42 13.81 -10.33 1.78
C TYR A 42 13.29 -9.13 0.99
N ASP A 43 14.20 -8.36 0.38
CA ASP A 43 13.83 -7.20 -0.42
C ASP A 43 13.20 -7.63 -1.76
N HIS A 44 13.61 -8.78 -2.32
CA HIS A 44 12.98 -9.36 -3.51
C HIS A 44 11.53 -9.79 -3.27
N VAL A 45 11.24 -10.42 -2.12
CA VAL A 45 9.88 -10.80 -1.72
C VAL A 45 9.01 -9.58 -1.47
N ARG A 46 9.55 -8.56 -0.81
CA ARG A 46 8.89 -7.26 -0.59
C ARG A 46 8.53 -6.56 -1.89
N ARG A 47 9.48 -6.48 -2.83
CA ARG A 47 9.24 -5.94 -4.17
C ARG A 47 8.17 -6.74 -4.91
N TYR A 48 8.24 -8.08 -4.87
CA TYR A 48 7.26 -8.95 -5.51
C TYR A 48 5.84 -8.65 -5.02
N SER A 49 5.61 -8.72 -3.71
CA SER A 49 4.29 -8.48 -3.13
C SER A 49 3.76 -7.08 -3.45
N THR A 50 4.60 -6.06 -3.29
CA THR A 50 4.21 -4.66 -3.60
C THR A 50 3.89 -4.47 -5.08
N SER A 51 4.66 -5.10 -5.98
CA SER A 51 4.46 -4.95 -7.43
C SER A 51 3.19 -5.64 -7.90
N VAL A 52 2.87 -6.82 -7.36
CA VAL A 52 1.63 -7.54 -7.67
C VAL A 52 0.41 -6.71 -7.27
N ILE A 53 0.38 -6.20 -6.03
CA ILE A 53 -0.76 -5.44 -5.52
C ILE A 53 -0.87 -4.08 -6.21
N LEU A 54 0.25 -3.39 -6.45
CA LEU A 54 0.24 -2.11 -7.16
C LEU A 54 -0.26 -2.26 -8.61
N ALA A 55 0.17 -3.34 -9.28
CA ALA A 55 -0.25 -3.62 -10.64
C ALA A 55 -1.72 -4.02 -10.72
N SER A 56 -2.24 -4.78 -9.74
CA SER A 56 -3.65 -5.17 -9.74
C SER A 56 -4.59 -4.02 -9.34
N VAL A 57 -4.17 -3.17 -8.41
CA VAL A 57 -5.03 -2.09 -7.87
C VAL A 57 -5.02 -0.87 -8.79
N TYR A 58 -3.83 -0.35 -9.11
CA TYR A 58 -3.67 0.91 -9.86
C TYR A 58 -3.19 0.69 -11.30
N GLY A 59 -2.81 -0.53 -11.68
CA GLY A 59 -2.18 -0.79 -12.97
C GLY A 59 -0.76 -0.30 -13.11
N LEU A 60 -0.15 0.11 -12.00
CA LEU A 60 1.18 0.68 -11.96
C LEU A 60 2.18 -0.42 -11.56
N ARG A 61 3.36 -0.44 -12.18
CA ARG A 61 4.43 -1.38 -11.82
C ARG A 61 5.59 -0.70 -11.12
N GLY A 62 6.18 -1.40 -10.16
CA GLY A 62 7.46 -1.08 -9.53
C GLY A 62 8.56 -2.00 -10.09
N PRO A 63 9.30 -1.60 -11.14
CA PRO A 63 10.24 -2.50 -11.81
C PRO A 63 11.39 -2.94 -10.89
N THR A 64 11.73 -2.13 -9.89
CA THR A 64 12.78 -2.39 -8.90
C THR A 64 12.32 -1.98 -7.50
N PHE A 65 12.91 -2.57 -6.46
CA PHE A 65 12.69 -2.13 -5.07
C PHE A 65 13.11 -0.67 -4.88
N GLU A 66 14.16 -0.26 -5.59
CA GLU A 66 14.70 1.10 -5.58
C GLU A 66 13.82 2.14 -6.27
N HIS A 67 12.74 1.70 -6.94
CA HIS A 67 11.84 2.61 -7.62
C HIS A 67 11.19 3.57 -6.63
N SER A 68 11.16 4.86 -6.96
CA SER A 68 10.70 5.95 -6.08
C SER A 68 9.33 5.67 -5.48
N ARG A 69 8.42 5.05 -6.24
CA ARG A 69 7.08 4.67 -5.80
C ARG A 69 7.09 3.60 -4.70
N VAL A 70 7.88 2.53 -4.89
CA VAL A 70 8.02 1.43 -3.92
C VAL A 70 8.67 1.93 -2.63
N LYS A 71 9.72 2.74 -2.75
CA LYS A 71 10.35 3.40 -1.61
C LYS A 71 9.40 4.33 -0.86
N SER A 72 8.59 5.11 -1.57
CA SER A 72 7.63 6.03 -0.95
C SER A 72 6.56 5.28 -0.16
N LEU A 73 6.06 4.15 -0.70
CA LEU A 73 5.12 3.28 0.00
C LEU A 73 5.72 2.69 1.28
N TYR A 74 6.94 2.18 1.21
CA TYR A 74 7.63 1.66 2.39
C TYR A 74 8.01 2.74 3.40
N HIS A 75 8.43 3.92 2.95
CA HIS A 75 8.72 5.04 3.83
C HIS A 75 7.48 5.47 4.62
N ALA A 76 6.35 5.59 3.93
CA ALA A 76 5.07 5.91 4.54
C ALA A 76 4.68 4.84 5.59
N GLN A 77 4.81 3.55 5.23
CA GLN A 77 4.57 2.44 6.14
C GLN A 77 5.50 2.44 7.36
N ASP A 78 6.78 2.73 7.19
CA ASP A 78 7.76 2.78 8.28
C ASP A 78 7.40 3.90 9.27
N GLN A 79 7.01 5.07 8.76
CA GLN A 79 6.55 6.18 9.60
C GLN A 79 5.27 5.82 10.39
N LEU A 80 4.30 5.17 9.75
CA LEU A 80 3.09 4.69 10.44
C LEU A 80 3.42 3.65 11.51
N THR A 81 4.36 2.75 11.21
CA THR A 81 4.80 1.73 12.16
C THR A 81 5.43 2.39 13.39
N GLN A 82 6.35 3.34 13.18
CA GLN A 82 7.01 4.07 14.26
C GLN A 82 6.02 4.81 15.18
N ILE A 83 4.96 5.43 14.64
CA ILE A 83 3.99 6.13 15.47
C ILE A 83 3.00 5.19 16.17
N ALA A 84 2.76 4.01 15.59
CA ALA A 84 1.93 2.95 16.15
C ALA A 84 2.66 2.09 17.20
N GLU A 85 3.99 2.13 17.23
CA GLU A 85 4.80 1.44 18.24
C GLU A 85 4.41 1.87 19.66
N LEU A 86 4.21 0.86 20.51
CA LEU A 86 3.87 1.05 21.91
C LEU A 86 5.01 1.78 22.62
N GLY A 87 4.70 2.93 23.23
CA GLY A 87 5.67 3.76 23.94
C GLY A 87 6.16 4.98 23.15
N THR A 88 5.97 5.02 21.82
CA THR A 88 6.34 6.19 21.02
C THR A 88 5.31 7.32 21.13
N THR A 89 4.04 6.97 21.33
CA THR A 89 2.96 7.92 21.60
C THR A 89 2.40 7.72 23.01
N PRO A 90 2.06 8.80 23.73
CA PRO A 90 1.40 8.67 25.03
C PRO A 90 0.08 7.91 24.87
N PRO A 91 -0.33 7.08 25.83
CA PRO A 91 -1.58 6.31 25.76
C PRO A 91 -2.79 7.22 25.98
N VAL A 92 -3.07 8.09 25.00
CA VAL A 92 -4.17 9.06 24.99
C VAL A 92 -5.55 8.41 24.99
N ASN A 93 -5.62 7.14 24.60
CA ASN A 93 -6.84 6.32 24.65
C ASN A 93 -7.12 5.80 26.07
N VAL A 94 -6.08 5.65 26.90
CA VAL A 94 -6.20 5.15 28.28
C VAL A 94 -6.33 6.31 29.27
N PHE A 95 -5.66 7.44 29.00
CA PHE A 95 -5.71 8.64 29.84
C PHE A 95 -6.23 9.85 29.03
N PRO A 96 -7.55 10.09 29.02
CA PRO A 96 -8.18 11.18 28.25
C PRO A 96 -7.67 12.57 28.63
N VAL A 97 -7.13 12.75 29.84
CA VAL A 97 -6.55 14.02 30.31
C VAL A 97 -5.38 14.46 29.41
N LEU A 98 -4.64 13.52 28.82
CA LEU A 98 -3.56 13.80 27.88
C LEU A 98 -4.06 14.43 26.56
N GLN A 99 -5.38 14.37 26.28
CA GLN A 99 -5.97 15.03 25.11
C GLN A 99 -6.08 16.55 25.29
N TYR A 100 -6.05 17.06 26.52
CA TYR A 100 -6.08 18.49 26.82
C TYR A 100 -4.69 19.10 26.94
N SER A 101 -3.64 18.31 26.73
CA SER A 101 -2.25 18.77 26.78
C SER A 101 -2.00 19.87 25.74
N PRO A 102 -1.41 21.02 26.14
CA PRO A 102 -1.07 22.09 25.21
C PRO A 102 -0.07 21.60 24.14
N ASN A 103 -0.11 22.22 22.95
CA ASN A 103 0.65 21.75 21.79
C ASN A 103 2.17 21.64 22.04
N PHE A 104 2.73 22.44 22.94
CA PHE A 104 4.15 22.37 23.33
C PHE A 104 4.53 21.03 23.99
N LEU A 105 3.61 20.42 24.73
CA LEU A 105 3.79 19.11 25.38
C LEU A 105 3.33 17.94 24.51
N SER A 106 2.91 18.21 23.27
CA SER A 106 2.40 17.20 22.33
C SER A 106 3.14 17.18 20.98
N PRO A 107 4.48 17.03 20.92
CA PRO A 107 5.20 16.89 19.64
C PRO A 107 4.66 15.75 18.76
N TRP A 108 4.19 14.67 19.38
CA TRP A 108 3.56 13.53 18.72
C TRP A 108 2.35 13.91 17.85
N ARG A 109 1.60 14.98 18.18
CA ARG A 109 0.48 15.47 17.36
C ARG A 109 0.94 16.10 16.06
N THR A 110 2.04 16.85 16.12
CA THR A 110 2.63 17.46 14.94
C THR A 110 3.22 16.39 14.04
N TRP A 111 3.88 15.40 14.64
CA TRP A 111 4.38 14.24 13.91
C TRP A 111 3.24 13.44 13.24
N ALA A 112 2.18 13.08 13.97
CA ALA A 112 1.01 12.41 13.42
C ALA A 112 0.36 13.18 12.26
N ARG A 113 0.26 14.51 12.37
CA ARG A 113 -0.28 15.36 11.30
C ARG A 113 0.62 15.36 10.06
N ASN A 114 1.94 15.36 10.23
CA ASN A 114 2.88 15.29 9.12
C ASN A 114 2.78 13.94 8.40
N ILE A 115 2.78 12.82 9.14
CA ILE A 115 2.59 11.48 8.58
C ILE A 115 1.27 11.41 7.81
N ARG A 116 0.17 11.90 8.41
CA ARG A 116 -1.14 11.93 7.75
C ARG A 116 -1.10 12.73 6.44
N ARG A 117 -0.40 13.86 6.40
CA ARG A 117 -0.25 14.68 5.20
C ARG A 117 0.52 13.94 4.11
N GLU A 118 1.62 13.28 4.46
CA GLU A 118 2.46 12.52 3.54
C GLU A 118 1.73 11.30 2.97
N HIS A 119 1.05 10.51 3.83
CA HIS A 119 0.18 9.41 3.39
C HIS A 119 -0.91 9.87 2.43
N ARG A 120 -1.59 10.97 2.79
CA ARG A 120 -2.64 11.52 1.93
C ARG A 120 -2.07 11.94 0.58
N ALA A 121 -0.94 12.66 0.56
CA ALA A 121 -0.30 13.06 -0.70
C ALA A 121 0.05 11.85 -1.57
N LEU A 122 0.59 10.78 -0.97
CA LEU A 122 0.93 9.55 -1.68
C LEU A 122 -0.32 8.89 -2.31
N TYR A 123 -1.38 8.69 -1.55
CA TYR A 123 -2.61 8.05 -2.05
C TYR A 123 -3.28 8.87 -3.15
N PHE A 124 -3.35 10.20 -2.99
CA PHE A 124 -3.89 11.07 -4.02
C PHE A 124 -3.03 11.11 -5.28
N ASN A 125 -1.70 10.97 -5.16
CA ASN A 125 -0.84 10.87 -6.34
C ASN A 125 -1.08 9.57 -7.11
N LEU A 126 -1.19 8.44 -6.41
CA LEU A 126 -1.52 7.15 -7.05
C LEU A 126 -2.89 7.19 -7.76
N LEU A 127 -3.91 7.76 -7.10
CA LEU A 127 -5.23 7.94 -7.71
C LEU A 127 -5.15 8.82 -8.97
N ARG A 128 -4.41 9.93 -8.91
CA ARG A 128 -4.26 10.86 -10.03
C ARG A 128 -3.57 10.20 -11.23
N GLU A 129 -2.50 9.43 -11.00
CA GLU A 129 -1.82 8.69 -12.07
C GLU A 129 -2.78 7.73 -12.77
N THR A 130 -3.63 7.01 -12.02
CA THR A 130 -4.65 6.15 -12.62
C THR A 130 -5.72 6.95 -13.38
N GLN A 131 -6.18 8.08 -12.85
CA GLN A 131 -7.12 8.97 -13.56
C GLN A 131 -6.53 9.50 -14.87
N GLU A 132 -5.25 9.86 -14.90
CA GLU A 132 -4.53 10.28 -16.10
C GLU A 132 -4.48 9.14 -17.15
N LEU A 133 -4.16 7.91 -16.73
CA LEU A 133 -4.16 6.75 -17.62
C LEU A 133 -5.55 6.42 -18.19
N VAL A 134 -6.61 6.64 -17.40
CA VAL A 134 -8.01 6.51 -17.85
C VAL A 134 -8.33 7.58 -18.90
N ALA A 135 -7.96 8.84 -18.64
CA ALA A 135 -8.17 9.95 -19.58
C ALA A 135 -7.44 9.74 -20.91
N GLU A 136 -6.24 9.15 -20.86
CA GLU A 136 -5.45 8.78 -22.05
C GLU A 136 -5.94 7.51 -22.77
N LYS A 137 -6.97 6.82 -22.25
CA LYS A 137 -7.48 5.53 -22.75
C LYS A 137 -6.40 4.43 -22.76
N LYS A 138 -5.45 4.50 -21.83
CA LYS A 138 -4.37 3.52 -21.64
C LYS A 138 -4.64 2.57 -20.48
N ALA A 139 -5.62 2.86 -19.65
CA ALA A 139 -6.00 2.02 -18.51
C ALA A 139 -6.99 0.92 -18.94
N PRO A 140 -6.62 -0.37 -18.81
CA PRO A 140 -7.55 -1.50 -18.88
C PRO A 140 -8.73 -1.35 -17.91
N GLU A 141 -9.89 -1.84 -18.31
CA GLU A 141 -11.13 -1.68 -17.53
C GLU A 141 -11.20 -2.59 -16.30
N ASP A 142 -10.36 -3.62 -16.25
CA ASP A 142 -10.30 -4.65 -15.23
C ASP A 142 -9.53 -4.22 -13.97
N TRP A 143 -8.76 -3.12 -14.04
CA TRP A 143 -8.07 -2.58 -12.88
C TRP A 143 -9.05 -2.11 -11.81
N PHE A 144 -8.75 -2.45 -10.55
CA PHE A 144 -9.66 -2.20 -9.43
C PHE A 144 -10.05 -0.72 -9.31
N MET A 145 -9.06 0.18 -9.37
CA MET A 145 -9.32 1.62 -9.26
C MET A 145 -10.05 2.20 -10.47
N VAL A 146 -9.88 1.63 -11.67
CA VAL A 146 -10.60 2.04 -12.87
C VAL A 146 -12.08 1.68 -12.74
N ARG A 147 -12.38 0.49 -12.21
CA ARG A 147 -13.76 0.06 -11.92
C ARG A 147 -14.43 0.97 -10.90
N LEU A 148 -13.72 1.29 -9.81
CA LEU A 148 -14.24 2.22 -8.81
C LEU A 148 -14.47 3.64 -9.34
N LEU A 149 -13.61 4.13 -10.24
CA LEU A 149 -13.82 5.42 -10.92
C LEU A 149 -15.08 5.39 -11.80
N LYS A 150 -15.36 4.29 -12.50
CA LYS A 150 -16.62 4.14 -13.26
C LYS A 150 -17.85 4.08 -12.36
N GLU A 151 -17.76 3.39 -11.23
CA GLU A 151 -18.85 3.33 -10.24
C GLU A 151 -19.07 4.70 -9.57
N GLN A 152 -18.02 5.51 -9.44
CA GLN A 152 -18.13 6.89 -8.94
C GLN A 152 -19.03 7.75 -9.82
N ASP A 153 -19.04 7.57 -11.14
CA ASP A 153 -19.95 8.31 -12.02
C ASP A 153 -21.44 8.01 -11.73
N THR A 154 -21.72 6.86 -11.11
CA THR A 154 -23.08 6.40 -10.77
C THR A 154 -23.42 6.55 -9.28
N SER A 155 -22.46 6.89 -8.43
CA SER A 155 -22.60 6.95 -6.99
C SER A 155 -22.04 8.25 -6.42
N SER A 156 -22.48 8.71 -5.25
CA SER A 156 -21.95 9.94 -4.65
C SER A 156 -20.59 9.73 -3.95
N LEU A 157 -19.73 8.86 -4.48
CA LEU A 157 -18.40 8.59 -3.93
C LEU A 157 -17.47 9.79 -4.18
N LYS A 158 -16.72 10.19 -3.16
CA LYS A 158 -15.73 11.28 -3.28
C LYS A 158 -14.35 10.70 -3.57
N ASP A 159 -13.53 11.45 -4.28
CA ASP A 159 -12.12 11.10 -4.56
C ASP A 159 -11.33 10.75 -3.30
N GLU A 160 -11.68 11.39 -2.17
CA GLU A 160 -11.07 11.09 -0.89
C GLU A 160 -11.30 9.63 -0.47
N TYR A 161 -12.51 9.10 -0.62
CA TYR A 161 -12.78 7.70 -0.32
C TYR A 161 -12.03 6.76 -1.28
N LEU A 162 -11.98 7.10 -2.57
CA LEU A 162 -11.24 6.31 -3.56
C LEU A 162 -9.75 6.26 -3.25
N ALA A 163 -9.14 7.40 -2.95
CA ALA A 163 -7.74 7.50 -2.58
C ALA A 163 -7.44 6.66 -1.32
N TYR A 164 -8.29 6.73 -0.30
CA TYR A 164 -8.10 5.94 0.91
C TYR A 164 -8.33 4.44 0.71
N ILE A 165 -9.33 4.04 -0.09
CA ILE A 165 -9.59 2.63 -0.38
C ILE A 165 -8.40 2.03 -1.14
N GLY A 166 -8.02 2.62 -2.28
CA GLY A 166 -6.88 2.13 -3.05
C GLY A 166 -5.56 2.20 -2.27
N GLY A 167 -5.37 3.27 -1.49
CA GLY A 167 -4.18 3.48 -0.68
C GLY A 167 -4.03 2.43 0.42
N THR A 168 -5.12 2.10 1.11
CA THR A 168 -5.12 1.04 2.13
C THR A 168 -4.77 -0.32 1.50
N LEU A 169 -5.32 -0.62 0.33
CA LEU A 169 -5.09 -1.90 -0.35
C LEU A 169 -3.64 -2.12 -0.79
N VAL A 170 -2.94 -1.05 -1.17
CA VAL A 170 -1.52 -1.12 -1.61
C VAL A 170 -0.53 -0.91 -0.47
N SER A 171 -1.00 -0.44 0.69
CA SER A 171 -0.12 -0.23 1.83
C SER A 171 0.50 -1.57 2.23
N PRO A 172 1.85 -1.67 2.27
CA PRO A 172 2.49 -2.96 2.52
C PRO A 172 2.28 -3.38 3.97
N ASP A 173 1.35 -4.30 4.20
CA ASP A 173 1.02 -4.87 5.53
C ASP A 173 2.03 -5.94 6.01
N ILE A 174 3.31 -5.81 5.64
CA ILE A 174 4.37 -6.70 6.14
C ILE A 174 5.21 -6.02 7.25
N PRO A 175 4.65 -5.65 8.41
CA PRO A 175 5.46 -5.43 9.62
C PRO A 175 5.95 -6.74 10.27
N LEU A 176 5.32 -7.89 9.96
CA LEU A 176 5.53 -9.15 10.69
C LEU A 176 6.80 -9.92 10.31
N LEU A 177 7.46 -9.56 9.22
CA LEU A 177 8.78 -10.07 8.91
C LEU A 177 9.78 -8.97 9.20
N ALA A 178 10.09 -8.72 10.46
CA ALA A 178 11.23 -7.88 10.82
C ALA A 178 12.47 -8.36 10.03
N LYS A 179 13.28 -7.43 9.51
CA LYS A 179 14.59 -7.78 8.91
C LYS A 179 15.26 -8.80 9.82
N PRO A 180 15.67 -9.99 9.32
CA PRO A 180 16.33 -10.97 10.17
C PRO A 180 17.54 -10.29 10.81
N HIS A 181 17.60 -10.33 12.15
CA HIS A 181 18.71 -9.78 12.91
C HIS A 181 20.02 -10.36 12.34
N PRO A 182 21.12 -9.59 12.22
CA PRO A 182 22.40 -10.05 11.66
C PRO A 182 23.02 -11.29 12.34
N ARG A 183 22.43 -11.81 13.42
CA ARG A 183 22.84 -13.04 14.10
C ARG A 183 22.27 -14.32 13.45
N ILE A 184 21.27 -14.21 12.59
CA ILE A 184 20.61 -15.37 11.94
C ILE A 184 21.24 -15.67 10.56
N GLN A 185 21.97 -14.72 9.98
CA GLN A 185 22.69 -14.90 8.70
C GLN A 185 23.86 -15.90 8.79
N GLY A 186 24.31 -16.28 9.99
CA GLY A 186 25.40 -17.25 10.19
C GLY A 186 25.00 -18.72 10.19
N PHE A 187 23.72 -19.06 9.96
CA PHE A 187 23.21 -20.44 10.05
C PHE A 187 22.86 -21.08 8.69
N ILE A 188 23.10 -20.38 7.58
CA ILE A 188 22.91 -20.92 6.23
C ILE A 188 24.19 -20.71 5.40
N GLY A 189 25.31 -21.19 5.96
CA GLY A 189 26.58 -21.36 5.27
C GLY A 189 27.06 -22.79 5.44
#